data_AF-A0A837IHR7-F1
#
_entry.id   AF-A0A837IHR7-F1
#
_cell.length_a   1.000
_cell.length_b   1.000
_cell.length_c   1.000
_cell.angle_alpha   90.00
_cell.angle_beta   90.00
_cell.angle_gamma   90.00
#
_symmetry.space_group_name_H-M   'P 1'
#
loop_
_entity.id
_entity.type
_entity.pdbx_description
1 polymer ?
#
loop_
_entity_poly.entity_id
_entity_poly.type
_entity_poly.pdbx_seq_one_letter_code
_entity_poly.pdbx_strand_id
1 'polypeptide(L)'
;MVTRRVVQDRTGAIRRAVIQCVTDMGFSPHFEAGKRSIKVSYRQPSRMKSLKPVYMTVAEVEILSIEEGAYRILVRPRLYGHDRPKVDELIECLKAKIVEGGQLEVVMER
;
A
#
# COMPACT_ATOMS: atom_id res chain seq x y z
N MET A 1 -3.52 0.89 29.44
CA MET A 1 -4.70 1.41 28.71
C MET A 1 -4.19 2.26 27.54
N VAL A 2 -3.95 1.66 26.38
CA VAL A 2 -3.46 2.41 25.20
C VAL A 2 -4.64 3.20 24.63
N THR A 3 -4.56 4.53 24.66
CA THR A 3 -5.66 5.41 24.24
C THR A 3 -5.92 5.26 22.74
N ARG A 4 -7.20 5.14 22.35
CA ARG A 4 -7.64 4.94 20.94
C ARG A 4 -7.06 5.97 19.94
N ARG A 5 -6.71 7.18 20.40
CA ARG A 5 -6.08 8.23 19.57
C ARG A 5 -4.68 7.84 19.09
N VAL A 6 -3.85 7.22 19.93
CA VAL A 6 -2.48 6.81 19.56
C VAL A 6 -2.49 5.74 18.46
N VAL A 7 -3.49 4.85 18.48
CA VAL A 7 -3.68 3.83 17.43
C VAL A 7 -4.12 4.48 16.12
N GLN A 8 -5.02 5.48 16.16
CA GLN A 8 -5.47 6.22 14.97
C GLN A 8 -4.35 7.04 14.32
N ASP A 9 -3.53 7.76 15.11
CA ASP A 9 -2.39 8.54 14.61
C ASP A 9 -1.35 7.67 13.86
N ARG A 10 -1.07 6.48 14.40
CA ARG A 10 -0.14 5.53 13.79
C ARG A 10 -0.69 4.87 12.54
N THR A 11 -1.99 4.56 12.52
CA THR A 11 -2.65 4.08 11.29
C THR A 11 -2.60 5.15 10.20
N GLY A 12 -2.70 6.43 10.58
CA GLY A 12 -2.52 7.58 9.68
C GLY A 12 -1.11 7.67 9.08
N ALA A 13 -0.06 7.37 9.86
CA ALA A 13 1.32 7.38 9.39
C ALA A 13 1.57 6.33 8.31
N ILE A 14 1.13 5.08 8.52
CA ILE A 14 1.26 4.01 7.52
C ILE A 14 0.47 4.36 6.27
N ARG A 15 -0.76 4.87 6.40
CA ARG A 15 -1.56 5.31 5.26
C ARG A 15 -0.85 6.37 4.43
N ARG A 16 -0.23 7.36 5.08
CA ARG A 16 0.56 8.39 4.39
C ARG A 16 1.78 7.79 3.70
N ALA A 17 2.53 6.92 4.37
CA ALA A 17 3.68 6.24 3.79
C ALA A 17 3.29 5.44 2.53
N VAL A 18 2.19 4.68 2.61
CA VAL A 18 1.65 3.93 1.46
C VAL A 18 1.24 4.86 0.34
N ILE A 19 0.46 5.91 0.62
CA ILE A 19 0.06 6.90 -0.40
C ILE A 19 1.29 7.48 -1.08
N GLN A 20 2.30 7.86 -0.30
CA GLN A 20 3.48 8.52 -0.81
C GLN A 20 4.31 7.59 -1.69
N CYS A 21 4.61 6.37 -1.22
CA CYS A 21 5.30 5.37 -2.04
C CYS A 21 4.55 5.04 -3.33
N VAL A 22 3.23 4.85 -3.24
CA VAL A 22 2.37 4.57 -4.41
C VAL A 22 2.41 5.73 -5.40
N THR A 23 2.32 6.96 -4.91
CA THR A 23 2.33 8.17 -5.77
C THR A 23 3.70 8.37 -6.43
N ASP A 24 4.79 8.21 -5.68
CA ASP A 24 6.17 8.36 -6.16
C ASP A 24 6.50 7.35 -7.28
N MET A 25 5.89 6.16 -7.22
CA MET A 25 6.00 5.12 -8.24
C MET A 25 5.06 5.32 -9.45
N GLY A 26 4.27 6.39 -9.49
CA GLY A 26 3.32 6.68 -10.56
C GLY A 26 2.02 5.88 -10.49
N PHE A 27 1.73 5.26 -9.34
CA PHE A 27 0.47 4.57 -9.07
C PHE A 27 -0.55 5.48 -8.40
N SER A 28 -1.80 5.03 -8.39
CA SER A 28 -2.93 5.67 -7.73
C SER A 28 -3.40 4.80 -6.55
N PRO A 29 -3.38 5.34 -5.31
CA PRO A 29 -3.92 4.64 -4.15
C PRO A 29 -5.44 4.76 -4.12
N HIS A 30 -6.13 3.64 -3.93
CA HIS A 30 -7.58 3.58 -3.77
C HIS A 30 -7.93 3.01 -2.39
N PHE A 31 -8.66 3.81 -1.61
CA PHE A 31 -9.18 3.41 -0.31
C PHE A 31 -10.64 2.99 -0.47
N GLU A 32 -10.96 1.75 -0.12
CA GLU A 32 -12.34 1.33 -0.02
C GLU A 32 -12.87 1.64 1.39
N ALA A 33 -13.92 2.45 1.47
CA ALA A 33 -14.57 2.77 2.73
C ALA A 33 -15.00 1.47 3.44
N GLY A 34 -14.63 1.32 4.71
CA GLY A 34 -14.91 0.12 5.50
C GLY A 34 -13.88 -1.01 5.38
N LYS A 35 -12.90 -0.92 4.47
CA LYS A 35 -11.78 -1.88 4.39
C LYS A 35 -10.52 -1.35 5.04
N ARG A 36 -9.73 -2.26 5.61
CA ARG A 36 -8.38 -1.99 6.14
C ARG A 36 -7.29 -2.10 5.06
N SER A 37 -7.68 -2.37 3.83
CA SER A 37 -6.79 -2.52 2.69
C SER A 37 -6.76 -1.28 1.79
N ILE A 38 -5.60 -1.05 1.20
CA ILE A 38 -5.30 0.02 0.24
C ILE A 38 -5.00 -0.66 -1.08
N LYS A 39 -5.84 -0.41 -2.09
CA LYS A 39 -5.61 -0.94 -3.44
C LYS A 39 -4.67 -0.02 -4.18
N VAL A 40 -3.58 -0.58 -4.68
CA VAL A 40 -2.57 0.10 -5.50
C VAL A 40 -2.90 -0.20 -6.94
N SER A 41 -3.30 0.82 -7.70
CA SER A 41 -3.65 0.65 -9.12
C SER A 41 -2.83 1.58 -10.00
N TYR A 42 -2.43 1.17 -11.21
CA TYR A 42 -2.00 2.15 -12.22
C TYR A 42 -3.12 2.43 -13.20
N ARG A 43 -3.07 3.63 -13.76
CA ARG A 43 -3.84 3.97 -14.95
C ARG A 43 -3.18 3.28 -16.14
N GLN A 44 -3.84 2.27 -16.70
CA GLN A 44 -3.40 1.71 -17.97
C GLN A 44 -3.65 2.77 -19.05
N PRO A 45 -2.62 3.21 -19.80
CA PRO A 45 -2.84 4.10 -20.92
C PRO A 45 -3.70 3.37 -21.95
N SER A 46 -4.92 3.86 -22.17
CA SER A 46 -5.78 3.33 -23.23
C SER A 46 -5.11 3.62 -24.57
N ARG A 47 -4.83 2.57 -25.35
CA ARG A 47 -4.32 2.70 -26.73
C ARG A 47 -5.38 3.25 -27.70
N MET A 48 -6.65 3.32 -27.28
CA MET A 48 -7.74 3.92 -28.05
C MET A 48 -8.22 5.22 -27.38
N LYS A 49 -8.21 6.33 -28.14
CA LYS A 49 -8.59 7.70 -27.67
C LYS A 49 -10.03 7.85 -27.12
N SER A 50 -10.87 6.81 -27.16
CA SER A 50 -12.28 6.85 -26.77
C SER A 50 -12.62 5.99 -25.52
N LEU A 51 -11.70 5.12 -25.09
CA LEU A 51 -11.96 4.25 -23.93
C LEU A 51 -11.64 4.95 -22.62
N LYS A 52 -12.59 4.86 -21.67
CA LYS A 52 -12.41 5.32 -20.29
C LYS A 52 -11.11 4.72 -19.73
N PRO A 53 -10.32 5.50 -18.95
CA PRO A 53 -9.10 4.98 -18.35
C PRO A 53 -9.41 3.75 -17.49
N VAL A 54 -8.73 2.64 -17.80
CA VAL A 54 -8.83 1.40 -17.03
C VAL A 54 -7.78 1.46 -15.93
N TYR A 55 -8.22 1.32 -14.69
CA TYR A 55 -7.32 1.18 -13.54
C TYR A 55 -7.08 -0.31 -13.30
N MET A 56 -5.83 -0.74 -13.37
CA MET A 56 -5.44 -2.12 -13.07
C MET A 56 -4.82 -2.15 -11.68
N THR A 57 -5.42 -2.91 -10.76
CA THR A 57 -4.89 -3.09 -9.39
C THR A 57 -3.70 -4.01 -9.40
N VAL A 58 -2.53 -3.49 -9.02
CA VAL A 58 -1.24 -4.19 -8.96
C VAL A 58 -1.09 -4.98 -7.66
N ALA A 59 -1.45 -4.35 -6.55
CA ALA A 59 -1.32 -4.92 -5.23
C ALA A 59 -2.42 -4.39 -4.31
N GLU A 60 -2.68 -5.12 -3.25
CA GLU A 60 -3.54 -4.69 -2.16
C GLU A 60 -2.74 -4.77 -0.86
N VAL A 61 -2.58 -3.64 -0.18
CA VAL A 61 -1.81 -3.52 1.06
C VAL A 61 -2.79 -3.44 2.22
N GLU A 62 -2.80 -4.42 3.09
CA GLU A 62 -3.64 -4.47 4.29
C GLU A 62 -2.81 -4.26 5.55
N ILE A 63 -3.28 -3.39 6.44
CA ILE A 63 -2.63 -3.17 7.74
C ILE A 63 -3.22 -4.19 8.72
N LEU A 64 -2.43 -5.19 9.10
CA LEU A 64 -2.88 -6.29 9.97
C LEU A 64 -2.89 -5.87 11.44
N SER A 65 -1.76 -5.36 11.94
CA SER A 65 -1.60 -4.93 13.33
C SER A 65 -0.61 -3.78 13.46
N ILE A 66 -0.80 -3.00 14.52
CA ILE A 66 0.09 -1.92 14.94
C ILE A 66 0.34 -2.14 16.43
N GLU A 67 1.49 -2.73 16.75
CA GLU A 67 1.97 -2.91 18.12
C GLU A 67 3.05 -1.87 18.42
N GLU A 68 3.48 -1.70 19.67
CA GLU A 68 4.38 -0.62 20.07
C GLU A 68 5.69 -0.59 19.27
N GLY A 69 5.73 0.27 18.23
CA GLY A 69 6.88 0.41 17.36
C GLY A 69 7.01 -0.68 16.29
N ALA A 70 6.05 -1.59 16.16
CA ALA A 70 6.05 -2.65 15.15
C ALA A 70 4.77 -2.60 14.31
N TYR A 71 4.96 -2.52 12.99
CA TYR A 71 3.91 -2.46 12.00
C TYR A 71 3.88 -3.77 11.23
N ARG A 72 2.71 -4.40 11.13
CA ARG A 72 2.53 -5.59 10.32
C ARG A 72 1.62 -5.29 9.15
N ILE A 73 2.16 -5.39 7.94
CA ILE A 73 1.40 -5.21 6.70
C ILE A 73 1.38 -6.50 5.90
N LEU A 74 0.24 -6.76 5.28
CA LEU A 74 0.06 -7.82 4.30
C LEU A 74 0.00 -7.20 2.91
N VAL A 75 0.91 -7.60 2.04
CA VAL A 75 0.89 -7.20 0.63
C VAL A 75 0.38 -8.38 -0.18
N ARG A 76 -0.79 -8.22 -0.81
CA ARG A 76 -1.37 -9.18 -1.75
C ARG A 76 -1.12 -8.70 -3.18
N PRO A 77 -0.16 -9.28 -3.91
CA PRO A 77 -0.01 -8.99 -5.34
C PRO A 77 -1.27 -9.47 -6.08
N ARG A 78 -1.84 -8.60 -6.93
CA ARG A 78 -3.05 -8.90 -7.71
C ARG A 78 -2.75 -9.17 -9.19
N LEU A 79 -1.59 -8.73 -9.70
CA LEU A 79 -1.19 -8.93 -11.10
C LEU A 79 -0.17 -10.05 -11.27
N TYR A 80 -0.34 -10.81 -12.36
CA TYR A 80 0.55 -11.88 -12.79
C TYR A 80 1.71 -11.32 -13.63
N GLY A 81 2.94 -11.73 -13.30
CA GLY A 81 4.11 -11.62 -14.17
C GLY A 81 4.80 -10.25 -14.17
N HIS A 82 4.37 -9.33 -15.03
CA HIS A 82 5.15 -8.15 -15.44
C HIS A 82 5.27 -7.03 -14.38
N ASP A 83 4.36 -6.99 -13.40
CA ASP A 83 4.37 -5.95 -12.36
C ASP A 83 4.91 -6.41 -11.01
N ARG A 84 5.42 -7.65 -10.90
CA ARG A 84 6.08 -8.14 -9.67
C ARG A 84 7.23 -7.24 -9.18
N PRO A 85 8.15 -6.77 -10.06
CA PRO A 85 9.22 -5.85 -9.64
C PRO A 85 8.68 -4.59 -8.97
N LYS A 86 7.53 -4.09 -9.41
CA LYS A 86 6.89 -2.91 -8.83
C LYS A 86 6.23 -3.19 -7.47
N VAL A 87 5.94 -4.44 -7.15
CA VAL A 87 5.51 -4.83 -5.79
C VAL A 87 6.71 -4.87 -4.86
N ASP A 88 7.85 -5.40 -5.31
CA ASP A 88 9.09 -5.42 -4.54
C ASP A 88 9.59 -3.99 -4.24
N GLU A 89 9.62 -3.12 -5.25
CA GLU A 89 9.94 -1.70 -5.09
C GLU A 89 8.98 -0.98 -4.12
N LEU A 90 7.68 -1.31 -4.17
CA LEU A 90 6.69 -0.78 -3.21
C LEU A 90 7.03 -1.22 -1.79
N ILE A 91 7.39 -2.49 -1.59
CA ILE A 91 7.80 -3.03 -0.29
C ILE A 91 9.06 -2.33 0.21
N GLU A 92 10.06 -2.11 -0.65
CA GLU A 92 11.28 -1.40 -0.30
C GLU A 92 11.01 0.05 0.09
N CYS A 93 10.17 0.76 -0.67
CA CYS A 93 9.77 2.11 -0.33
C CYS A 93 9.02 2.16 1.02
N LEU A 94 8.11 1.22 1.27
CA LEU A 94 7.39 1.12 2.54
C LEU A 94 8.33 0.86 3.70
N LYS A 95 9.31 -0.03 3.53
CA LYS A 95 10.37 -0.23 4.52
C LYS A 95 11.13 1.06 4.75
N ALA A 96 11.62 1.74 3.72
CA ALA A 96 12.36 2.98 3.88
C ALA A 96 11.57 4.06 4.64
N LYS A 97 10.28 4.25 4.32
CA LYS A 97 9.44 5.28 4.93
C LYS A 97 8.92 4.94 6.33
N ILE A 98 8.69 3.66 6.62
CA ILE A 98 8.15 3.24 7.92
C ILE A 98 9.28 2.94 8.91
N VAL A 99 10.46 2.51 8.44
CA VAL A 99 11.63 2.23 9.29
C VAL A 99 12.18 3.47 9.99
N GLU A 100 11.98 4.67 9.44
CA GLU A 100 12.25 5.93 10.15
C GLU A 100 11.38 6.12 11.42
N GLY A 101 10.33 5.31 11.62
CA GLY A 101 9.40 5.38 12.76
C GLY A 101 9.03 4.06 13.45
N GLY A 102 9.67 2.93 13.13
CA GLY A 102 9.45 1.62 13.76
C GLY A 102 9.89 0.40 12.93
N GLN A 103 9.74 -0.82 13.45
CA GLN A 103 9.96 -2.06 12.71
C GLN A 103 8.77 -2.37 11.79
N LEU A 104 9.02 -2.78 10.53
CA LEU A 104 7.99 -3.18 9.58
C LEU A 104 8.15 -4.67 9.23
N GLU A 105 7.16 -5.49 9.59
CA GLU A 105 7.02 -6.86 9.13
C GLU A 105 6.11 -6.89 7.89
N VAL A 106 6.65 -7.34 6.77
CA VAL A 106 5.92 -7.46 5.51
C VAL A 106 5.62 -8.93 5.26
N VAL A 107 4.34 -9.29 5.32
CA VAL A 107 3.84 -10.61 4.94
C VAL A 107 3.36 -10.53 3.50
N MET A 108 3.76 -11.47 2.65
CA MET A 108 3.31 -11.56 1.26
C MET A 108 2.44 -12.80 1.10
N GLU A 109 1.19 -12.61 0.67
CA GLU A 109 0.31 -13.74 0.30
C GLU A 109 0.79 -14.27 -1.07
N ARG A 110 1.05 -15.59 -1.17
CA ARG A 110 1.58 -16.22 -2.38
C ARG A 110 0.54 -16.38 -3.47
#